data_AF-A0A1I3AQ84-F1
#
_entry.id   AF-A0A1I3AQ84-F1
#
_cell.length_a   1.000
_cell.length_b   1.000
_cell.length_c   1.000
_cell.angle_alpha   90.00
_cell.angle_beta   90.00
_cell.angle_gamma   90.00
#
_symmetry.space_group_name_H-M   'P 1'
#
loop_
_entity.id
_entity.type
_entity.pdbx_description
1 polymer ?
#
loop_
_entity_poly.entity_id
_entity_poly.type
_entity_poly.pdbx_seq_one_letter_code
_entity_poly.pdbx_strand_id
1 'polypeptide(L)'
;MKIIQSIQQKFQSLILAGSRYPLTLLFLVVLTVYSAMLIETSNFDNEKTYMTLLVGTMLSVVAQQIYERFFSNLTERLLLMGGALLLTMLFYFLLPNETFSLELSIKVGVILFALFIAYIWIPTIKNPVPFHASFLSAFRAFFITLLFTLVLTAGSYFILGAMNVLLFDVDGKVYTHVFNVVASLFAPLFFLSFTPPFLGKKDADLSEKQKAARKQRIDEATTVSNMLNILLSYVVIPLSAVFTIILFVYLLLNIRGSFWTDNLLEPMLVSYAIETILVYLLACNLQTPAANWYRKNIPTILIPIVLLQTIASILKINELGVTHGRYYVILFGFFAVVAGLIFSFLPPQKNGWVAALLLICSAISIMPPIDAFTVSRNNQLHRLESTLKDNQMLVDGKIQPNSSISTQDKETIIKSVDYLQQMDELSTVAWLPDTLLTKDKFKDTFGFSYSGEHTGTAASQQVYLNNSEFLAIPVNGFDYVTSVYLSQDNGSKQQSEELHFSSDETTYILEMTPATSYYSFALYKETKENNQPLLEVDPTEAFDSLLASFSETSMTLDEATTKVYENEQARLQIIVHSINLSTDRVYLDLYLLIDIK
;
A
#
# COMPACT_ATOMS: atom_id res chain seq x y z
N MET A 1 -25.87 34.87 13.28
CA MET A 1 -27.02 33.95 13.34
C MET A 1 -27.01 32.87 12.25
N LYS A 2 -26.87 33.18 10.95
CA LYS A 2 -26.86 32.16 9.87
C LYS A 2 -25.76 31.10 9.99
N ILE A 3 -24.54 31.48 10.41
CA ILE A 3 -23.41 30.55 10.59
C ILE A 3 -23.69 29.57 11.74
N ILE A 4 -24.18 30.08 12.88
CA ILE A 4 -24.53 29.26 14.05
C ILE A 4 -25.67 28.29 13.70
N GLN A 5 -26.70 28.73 12.97
CA GLN A 5 -27.78 27.86 12.49
C GLN A 5 -27.26 26.79 11.52
N SER A 6 -26.32 27.12 10.64
CA SER A 6 -25.69 26.15 9.73
C SER A 6 -24.85 25.11 10.47
N ILE A 7 -24.09 25.53 11.50
CA ILE A 7 -23.30 24.63 12.36
C ILE A 7 -24.25 23.72 13.15
N GLN A 8 -25.30 24.28 13.76
CA GLN A 8 -26.30 23.51 14.50
C GLN A 8 -26.99 22.46 13.61
N GLN A 9 -27.34 22.80 12.37
CA GLN A 9 -27.90 21.84 11.42
C GLN A 9 -26.93 20.70 11.08
N LYS A 10 -25.62 20.99 10.94
CA LYS A 10 -24.59 19.96 10.68
C LYS A 10 -24.32 19.06 11.89
N PHE A 11 -24.35 19.60 13.10
CA PHE A 11 -24.28 18.79 14.32
C PHE A 11 -25.53 17.94 14.53
N GLN A 12 -26.71 18.48 14.21
CA GLN A 12 -27.95 17.70 14.19
C GLN A 12 -27.90 16.55 13.17
N SER A 13 -27.30 16.74 11.99
CA SER A 13 -27.13 15.64 11.03
C SER A 13 -26.19 14.53 11.53
N LEU A 14 -25.16 14.86 12.31
CA LEU A 14 -24.29 13.86 12.96
C LEU A 14 -25.05 13.05 14.02
N ILE A 15 -25.81 13.72 14.88
CA ILE A 15 -26.65 13.06 15.90
C ILE A 15 -27.70 12.16 15.22
N LEU A 16 -28.32 12.65 14.14
CA LEU A 16 -29.25 11.86 13.34
C LEU A 16 -28.58 10.63 12.71
N ALA A 17 -27.35 10.76 12.21
CA ALA A 17 -26.59 9.63 11.69
C ALA A 17 -26.34 8.57 12.77
N GLY A 18 -25.90 8.97 13.97
CA GLY A 18 -25.73 8.06 15.10
C GLY A 18 -27.02 7.32 15.47
N SER A 19 -28.16 8.03 15.48
CA SER A 19 -29.47 7.41 15.76
C SER A 19 -29.96 6.45 14.66
N ARG A 20 -29.56 6.70 13.41
CA ARG A 20 -29.86 5.85 12.26
C ARG A 20 -29.03 4.56 12.28
N TYR A 21 -27.76 4.65 12.68
CA TYR A 21 -26.79 3.53 12.70
C TYR A 21 -26.32 3.17 14.12
N PRO A 22 -27.20 2.66 15.01
CA PRO A 22 -26.86 2.45 16.43
C PRO A 22 -25.79 1.38 16.65
N LEU A 23 -25.85 0.24 15.92
CA LEU A 23 -24.83 -0.80 16.02
C LEU A 23 -23.48 -0.33 15.48
N THR A 24 -23.49 0.44 14.39
CA THR A 24 -22.27 1.03 13.84
C THR A 24 -21.64 2.00 14.82
N LEU A 25 -22.43 2.89 15.43
CA LEU A 25 -21.93 3.81 16.45
C LEU A 25 -21.27 3.06 17.62
N LEU A 26 -21.88 1.95 18.08
CA LEU A 26 -21.27 1.10 19.10
C LEU A 26 -19.92 0.56 18.65
N PHE A 27 -19.83 -0.03 17.45
CA PHE A 27 -18.57 -0.53 16.91
C PHE A 27 -17.51 0.56 16.77
N LEU A 28 -17.87 1.75 16.29
CA LEU A 28 -16.94 2.88 16.16
C LEU A 28 -16.43 3.36 17.52
N VAL A 29 -17.29 3.42 18.54
CA VAL A 29 -16.88 3.77 19.92
C VAL A 29 -15.93 2.72 20.47
N VAL A 30 -16.26 1.42 20.32
CA VAL A 30 -15.39 0.32 20.77
C VAL A 30 -14.06 0.35 20.02
N LEU A 31 -14.06 0.56 18.70
CA LEU A 31 -12.86 0.71 17.88
C LEU A 31 -11.99 1.89 18.34
N THR A 32 -12.61 3.02 18.68
CA THR A 32 -11.90 4.22 19.15
C THR A 32 -11.24 3.98 20.50
N VAL A 33 -11.97 3.39 21.45
CA VAL A 33 -11.45 3.04 22.79
C VAL A 33 -10.35 2.00 22.67
N TYR A 34 -10.55 0.97 21.86
CA TYR A 34 -9.57 -0.08 21.63
C TYR A 34 -8.29 0.47 20.99
N SER A 35 -8.41 1.33 19.99
CA SER A 35 -7.27 2.00 19.36
C SER A 35 -6.54 2.92 20.33
N ALA A 36 -7.25 3.60 21.23
CA ALA A 36 -6.62 4.39 22.29
C ALA A 36 -5.82 3.51 23.27
N MET A 37 -6.30 2.31 23.60
CA MET A 37 -5.54 1.36 24.42
C MET A 37 -4.26 0.91 23.70
N LEU A 38 -4.33 0.60 22.40
CA LEU A 38 -3.16 0.22 21.60
C LEU A 38 -2.09 1.32 21.53
N ILE A 39 -2.52 2.58 21.41
CA ILE A 39 -1.61 3.74 21.42
C ILE A 39 -0.83 3.81 22.75
N GLU A 40 -1.44 3.42 23.87
CA GLU A 40 -0.77 3.45 25.17
C GLU A 40 0.15 2.26 25.42
N THR A 41 -0.29 1.05 25.06
CA THR A 41 0.46 -0.17 25.35
C THR A 41 1.63 -0.41 24.39
N SER A 42 1.66 0.29 23.24
CA SER A 42 2.62 0.04 22.13
C SER A 42 2.67 -1.44 21.71
N ASN A 43 1.65 -2.21 22.08
CA ASN A 43 1.60 -3.64 21.88
C ASN A 43 0.72 -3.91 20.65
N PHE A 44 1.39 -4.08 19.51
CA PHE A 44 0.75 -4.38 18.22
C PHE A 44 0.30 -5.85 18.11
N ASP A 45 0.49 -6.71 19.12
CA ASP A 45 0.19 -8.15 19.04
C ASP A 45 -1.31 -8.47 18.82
N ASN A 46 -2.22 -7.49 18.87
CA ASN A 46 -3.66 -7.72 18.75
C ASN A 46 -4.34 -7.08 17.50
N GLU A 47 -3.66 -7.05 16.36
CA GLU A 47 -4.23 -6.60 15.07
C GLU A 47 -5.53 -7.34 14.68
N LYS A 48 -5.66 -8.62 15.08
CA LYS A 48 -6.86 -9.45 14.89
C LYS A 48 -8.15 -8.77 15.37
N THR A 49 -8.12 -8.18 16.58
CA THR A 49 -9.28 -7.52 17.17
C THR A 49 -9.60 -6.23 16.41
N TYR A 50 -8.58 -5.47 16.03
CA TYR A 50 -8.73 -4.25 15.25
C TYR A 50 -9.41 -4.52 13.90
N MET A 51 -8.92 -5.51 13.14
CA MET A 51 -9.51 -5.92 11.86
C MET A 51 -10.95 -6.42 12.01
N THR A 52 -11.22 -7.17 13.08
CA THR A 52 -12.58 -7.65 13.41
C THR A 52 -13.55 -6.49 13.63
N LEU A 53 -13.13 -5.47 14.40
CA LEU A 53 -13.95 -4.30 14.67
C LEU A 53 -14.21 -3.47 13.40
N LEU A 54 -13.22 -3.36 12.50
CA LEU A 54 -13.40 -2.71 11.19
C LEU A 54 -14.44 -3.46 10.32
N VAL A 55 -14.31 -4.78 10.21
CA VAL A 55 -15.25 -5.61 9.45
C VAL A 55 -16.65 -5.55 10.08
N GLY A 56 -16.74 -5.62 11.42
CA GLY A 56 -18.00 -5.50 12.15
C GLY A 56 -18.69 -4.14 11.96
N THR A 57 -17.90 -3.06 11.92
CA THR A 57 -18.38 -1.72 11.58
C THR A 57 -19.04 -1.74 10.19
N MET A 58 -18.35 -2.25 9.15
CA MET A 58 -18.90 -2.28 7.79
C MET A 58 -20.11 -3.24 7.66
N LEU A 59 -20.07 -4.41 8.31
CA LEU A 59 -21.21 -5.34 8.36
C LEU A 59 -22.44 -4.67 8.97
N SER A 60 -22.28 -3.92 10.07
CA SER A 60 -23.39 -3.21 10.71
C SER A 60 -23.99 -2.12 9.82
N VAL A 61 -23.16 -1.41 9.04
CA VAL A 61 -23.59 -0.41 8.07
C VAL A 61 -24.40 -1.07 6.95
N VAL A 62 -23.89 -2.17 6.39
CA VAL A 62 -24.57 -2.94 5.34
C VAL A 62 -25.89 -3.51 5.85
N ALA A 63 -25.92 -4.07 7.06
CA ALA A 63 -27.14 -4.58 7.69
C ALA A 63 -28.21 -3.49 7.84
N GLN A 64 -27.82 -2.27 8.24
CA GLN A 64 -28.74 -1.14 8.28
C GLN A 64 -29.23 -0.75 6.89
N GLN A 65 -28.39 -0.78 5.83
CA GLN A 65 -28.86 -0.52 4.46
C GLN A 65 -29.85 -1.58 3.96
N ILE A 66 -29.62 -2.85 4.27
CA ILE A 66 -30.54 -3.95 3.94
C ILE A 66 -31.87 -3.71 4.64
N TYR A 67 -31.85 -3.38 5.94
CA TYR A 67 -33.05 -3.04 6.70
C TYR A 67 -33.83 -1.91 6.03
N GLU A 68 -33.17 -0.78 5.79
CA GLU A 68 -33.83 0.39 5.23
C GLU A 68 -34.40 0.15 3.84
N ARG A 69 -33.79 -0.73 3.06
CA ARG A 69 -34.21 -1.04 1.70
C ARG A 69 -35.39 -2.01 1.66
N PHE A 70 -35.29 -3.15 2.34
CA PHE A 70 -36.16 -4.31 2.12
C PHE A 70 -37.17 -4.56 3.24
N PHE A 71 -36.98 -3.94 4.41
CA PHE A 71 -37.71 -4.27 5.63
C PHE A 71 -38.41 -3.04 6.21
N SER A 72 -39.28 -3.26 7.20
CA SER A 72 -40.05 -2.19 7.86
C SER A 72 -40.16 -2.40 9.36
N ASN A 73 -40.16 -3.64 9.83
CA ASN A 73 -40.48 -3.96 11.21
C ASN A 73 -39.24 -3.84 12.11
N LEU A 74 -39.47 -3.47 13.38
CA LEU A 74 -38.38 -3.36 14.36
C LEU A 74 -37.68 -4.72 14.60
N THR A 75 -38.43 -5.82 14.62
CA THR A 75 -37.88 -7.18 14.79
C THR A 75 -36.90 -7.53 13.68
N GLU A 76 -37.20 -7.16 12.42
CA GLU A 76 -36.31 -7.40 11.28
C GLU A 76 -35.01 -6.60 11.41
N ARG A 77 -35.10 -5.36 11.89
CA ARG A 77 -33.92 -4.53 12.20
C ARG A 77 -33.04 -5.19 13.26
N LEU A 78 -33.64 -5.67 14.35
CA LEU A 78 -32.92 -6.33 15.44
C LEU A 78 -32.30 -7.65 14.99
N LEU A 79 -32.99 -8.45 14.17
CA LEU A 79 -32.45 -9.68 13.59
C LEU A 79 -31.24 -9.40 12.68
N LEU A 80 -31.30 -8.35 11.85
CA LEU A 80 -30.16 -7.95 11.01
C LEU A 80 -28.98 -7.43 11.84
N MET A 81 -29.23 -6.68 12.91
CA MET A 81 -28.20 -6.28 13.87
C MET A 81 -27.56 -7.49 14.56
N GLY A 82 -28.38 -8.45 15.02
CA GLY A 82 -27.92 -9.70 15.60
C GLY A 82 -27.10 -10.54 14.61
N GLY A 83 -27.53 -10.63 13.35
CA GLY A 83 -26.80 -11.29 12.28
C GLY A 83 -25.45 -10.64 11.99
N ALA A 84 -25.37 -9.30 11.96
CA ALA A 84 -24.10 -8.58 11.80
C ALA A 84 -23.15 -8.83 12.97
N LEU A 85 -23.65 -8.84 14.22
CA LEU A 85 -22.87 -9.20 15.40
C LEU A 85 -22.35 -10.64 15.34
N LEU A 86 -23.21 -11.60 14.97
CA LEU A 86 -22.83 -13.01 14.83
C LEU A 86 -21.77 -13.20 13.74
N LEU A 87 -21.91 -12.54 12.58
CA LEU A 87 -20.90 -12.60 11.52
C LEU A 87 -19.57 -11.97 11.95
N THR A 88 -19.62 -10.88 12.72
CA THR A 88 -18.40 -10.26 13.29
C THR A 88 -17.71 -11.22 14.27
N MET A 89 -18.48 -11.88 15.12
CA MET A 89 -17.97 -12.86 16.08
C MET A 89 -17.40 -14.10 15.38
N LEU A 90 -18.10 -14.62 14.36
CA LEU A 90 -17.63 -15.71 13.53
C LEU A 90 -16.32 -15.35 12.83
N PHE A 91 -16.24 -14.13 12.28
CA PHE A 91 -15.03 -13.62 11.65
C PHE A 91 -13.86 -13.61 12.64
N TYR A 92 -14.05 -13.11 13.88
CA TYR A 92 -13.02 -13.17 14.93
C TYR A 92 -12.50 -14.59 15.20
N PHE A 93 -13.40 -15.57 15.29
CA PHE A 93 -13.01 -16.96 15.56
C PHE A 93 -12.34 -17.66 14.38
N LEU A 94 -12.64 -17.24 13.14
CA LEU A 94 -12.01 -17.77 11.94
C LEU A 94 -10.60 -17.22 11.71
N LEU A 95 -10.27 -16.06 12.29
CA LEU A 95 -8.93 -15.49 12.20
C LEU A 95 -7.94 -16.35 13.00
N PRO A 96 -6.78 -16.74 12.41
CA PRO A 96 -5.70 -17.39 13.14
C PRO A 96 -5.22 -16.55 14.33
N ASN A 97 -4.69 -17.20 15.36
CA ASN A 97 -4.13 -16.50 16.54
C ASN A 97 -2.66 -16.09 16.34
N GLU A 98 -1.96 -16.67 15.36
CA GLU A 98 -0.55 -16.42 15.08
C GLU A 98 -0.39 -15.54 13.84
N THR A 99 0.58 -14.62 13.92
CA THR A 99 1.21 -13.79 12.87
C THR A 99 0.30 -13.13 11.82
N PHE A 100 0.42 -11.81 11.68
CA PHE A 100 -0.12 -11.07 10.55
C PHE A 100 0.53 -11.55 9.24
N SER A 101 -0.22 -12.30 8.43
CA SER A 101 0.22 -12.72 7.10
C SER A 101 -0.30 -11.76 6.03
N LEU A 102 0.49 -11.56 4.97
CA LEU A 102 0.10 -10.73 3.83
C LEU A 102 -1.22 -11.22 3.19
N GLU A 103 -1.43 -12.54 3.13
CA GLU A 103 -2.67 -13.15 2.67
C GLU A 103 -3.87 -12.65 3.47
N LEU A 104 -3.76 -12.65 4.79
CA LEU A 104 -4.85 -12.23 5.65
C LEU A 104 -5.18 -10.74 5.43
N SER A 105 -4.17 -9.88 5.37
CA SER A 105 -4.36 -8.43 5.15
C SER A 105 -5.10 -8.16 3.84
N ILE A 106 -4.70 -8.85 2.76
CA ILE A 106 -5.36 -8.73 1.46
C ILE A 106 -6.81 -9.22 1.52
N LYS A 107 -7.08 -10.39 2.14
CA LYS A 107 -8.45 -10.91 2.28
C LYS A 107 -9.36 -9.95 3.05
N VAL A 108 -8.87 -9.38 4.16
CA VAL A 108 -9.59 -8.36 4.93
C VAL A 108 -9.85 -7.12 4.10
N GLY A 109 -8.85 -6.64 3.36
CA GLY A 109 -8.99 -5.52 2.43
C GLY A 109 -10.09 -5.75 1.39
N VAL A 110 -10.13 -6.93 0.76
CA VAL A 110 -11.17 -7.31 -0.21
C VAL A 110 -12.55 -7.39 0.45
N ILE A 111 -12.67 -7.92 1.68
CA ILE A 111 -13.94 -7.97 2.42
C ILE A 111 -14.45 -6.54 2.69
N LEU A 112 -13.61 -5.65 3.21
CA LEU A 112 -13.98 -4.26 3.47
C LEU A 112 -14.39 -3.53 2.19
N PHE A 113 -13.65 -3.74 1.10
CA PHE A 113 -13.98 -3.21 -0.22
C PHE A 113 -15.34 -3.72 -0.71
N ALA A 114 -15.59 -5.03 -0.64
CA ALA A 114 -16.86 -5.63 -1.04
C ALA A 114 -18.03 -5.09 -0.19
N LEU A 115 -17.86 -4.97 1.12
CA LEU A 115 -18.88 -4.39 2.00
C LEU A 115 -19.14 -2.91 1.68
N PHE A 116 -18.12 -2.15 1.32
CA PHE A 116 -18.28 -0.76 0.87
C PHE A 116 -19.06 -0.66 -0.45
N ILE A 117 -18.74 -1.51 -1.44
CA ILE A 117 -19.51 -1.59 -2.70
C ILE A 117 -20.96 -2.02 -2.41
N ALA A 118 -21.17 -2.99 -1.52
CA ALA A 118 -22.50 -3.42 -1.10
C ALA A 118 -23.29 -2.27 -0.46
N TYR A 119 -22.67 -1.49 0.42
CA TYR A 119 -23.26 -0.30 1.03
C TYR A 119 -23.76 0.72 -0.03
N ILE A 120 -23.00 0.96 -1.09
CA ILE A 120 -23.41 1.87 -2.19
C ILE A 120 -24.51 1.24 -3.04
N TRP A 121 -24.43 -0.07 -3.29
CA TRP A 121 -25.30 -0.77 -4.24
C TRP A 121 -26.67 -1.15 -3.67
N ILE A 122 -26.74 -1.65 -2.44
CA ILE A 122 -27.99 -2.15 -1.81
C ILE A 122 -29.15 -1.17 -1.91
N PRO A 123 -28.99 0.14 -1.63
CA PRO A 123 -30.09 1.09 -1.72
C PRO A 123 -30.71 1.22 -3.12
N THR A 124 -29.97 0.82 -4.17
CA THR A 124 -30.35 0.96 -5.57
C THR A 124 -31.11 -0.25 -6.13
N ILE A 125 -31.07 -1.39 -5.42
CA ILE A 125 -31.69 -2.64 -5.88
C ILE A 125 -33.20 -2.50 -5.97
N LYS A 126 -33.77 -2.56 -7.18
CA LYS A 126 -35.22 -2.33 -7.46
C LYS A 126 -35.70 -0.91 -7.08
N ASN A 127 -34.79 0.07 -7.00
CA ASN A 127 -35.10 1.46 -6.64
C ASN A 127 -35.17 2.32 -7.92
N PRO A 128 -36.03 3.35 -8.01
CA PRO A 128 -35.92 4.35 -9.07
C PRO A 128 -34.56 5.07 -9.12
N VAL A 129 -33.84 5.15 -8.00
CA VAL A 129 -32.50 5.74 -7.97
C VAL A 129 -31.47 4.75 -8.53
N PRO A 130 -30.79 5.06 -9.64
CA PRO A 130 -29.83 4.17 -10.27
C PRO A 130 -28.50 4.12 -9.50
N PHE A 131 -27.70 3.08 -9.76
CA PHE A 131 -26.42 2.88 -9.09
C PHE A 131 -25.44 4.05 -9.26
N HIS A 132 -25.34 4.63 -10.46
CA HIS A 132 -24.43 5.76 -10.71
C HIS A 132 -24.75 7.01 -9.87
N ALA A 133 -26.01 7.19 -9.48
CA ALA A 133 -26.45 8.30 -8.63
C ALA A 133 -26.13 8.04 -7.14
N SER A 134 -26.29 6.80 -6.68
CA SER A 134 -25.83 6.38 -5.33
C SER A 134 -24.31 6.49 -5.22
N PHE A 135 -23.59 6.05 -6.26
CA PHE A 135 -22.14 6.18 -6.35
C PHE A 135 -21.70 7.65 -6.29
N LEU A 136 -22.34 8.55 -7.03
CA LEU A 136 -22.07 9.99 -6.95
C LEU A 136 -22.26 10.55 -5.53
N SER A 137 -23.33 10.13 -4.85
CA SER A 137 -23.58 10.55 -3.46
C SER A 137 -22.46 10.09 -2.52
N ALA A 138 -22.00 8.84 -2.65
CA ALA A 138 -20.90 8.31 -1.85
C ALA A 138 -19.56 8.98 -2.20
N PHE A 139 -19.29 9.21 -3.48
CA PHE A 139 -18.10 9.92 -3.98
C PHE A 139 -18.03 11.34 -3.39
N ARG A 140 -19.13 12.10 -3.44
CA ARG A 140 -19.20 13.44 -2.85
C ARG A 140 -19.01 13.39 -1.33
N ALA A 141 -19.67 12.46 -0.65
CA ALA A 141 -19.54 12.29 0.80
C ALA A 141 -18.08 12.00 1.20
N PHE A 142 -17.38 11.17 0.43
CA PHE A 142 -15.98 10.84 0.68
C PHE A 142 -15.09 12.09 0.68
N PHE A 143 -15.14 12.92 -0.38
CA PHE A 143 -14.31 14.13 -0.46
C PHE A 143 -14.68 15.18 0.58
N ILE A 144 -15.97 15.35 0.89
CA ILE A 144 -16.40 16.27 1.95
C ILE A 144 -15.88 15.79 3.30
N THR A 145 -16.03 14.51 3.61
CA THR A 145 -15.51 13.95 4.86
C THR A 145 -14.00 14.08 4.93
N LEU A 146 -13.27 13.71 3.88
CA LEU A 146 -11.81 13.82 3.81
C LEU A 146 -11.32 15.25 4.11
N LEU A 147 -11.92 16.25 3.47
CA LEU A 147 -11.58 17.66 3.69
C LEU A 147 -11.81 18.07 5.16
N PHE A 148 -12.97 17.71 5.73
CA PHE A 148 -13.29 18.06 7.11
C PHE A 148 -12.39 17.33 8.11
N THR A 149 -12.07 16.05 7.87
CA THR A 149 -11.12 15.27 8.69
C THR A 149 -9.73 15.89 8.66
N LEU A 150 -9.24 16.30 7.48
CA LEU A 150 -7.93 16.95 7.33
C LEU A 150 -7.90 18.30 8.06
N VAL A 151 -8.90 19.15 7.84
CA VAL A 151 -8.97 20.46 8.50
C VAL A 151 -9.09 20.31 10.02
N LEU A 152 -9.91 19.38 10.50
CA LEU A 152 -10.09 19.13 11.94
C LEU A 152 -8.81 18.59 12.58
N THR A 153 -8.13 17.64 11.93
CA THR A 153 -6.86 17.08 12.43
C THR A 153 -5.77 18.15 12.44
N ALA A 154 -5.56 18.84 11.31
CA ALA A 154 -4.54 19.88 11.21
C ALA A 154 -4.80 21.03 12.19
N GLY A 155 -6.05 21.51 12.29
CA GLY A 155 -6.45 22.52 13.25
C GLY A 155 -6.19 22.09 14.70
N SER A 156 -6.49 20.82 15.04
CA SER A 156 -6.22 20.28 16.37
C SER A 156 -4.71 20.18 16.64
N TYR A 157 -3.92 19.76 15.65
CA TYR A 157 -2.47 19.67 15.77
C TYR A 157 -1.81 21.05 15.94
N PHE A 158 -2.31 22.08 15.26
CA PHE A 158 -1.84 23.45 15.47
C PHE A 158 -2.14 23.94 16.89
N ILE A 159 -3.32 23.63 17.44
CA ILE A 159 -3.65 23.98 18.82
C ILE A 159 -2.73 23.24 19.79
N LEU A 160 -2.54 21.93 19.63
CA LEU A 160 -1.63 21.16 20.47
C LEU A 160 -0.18 21.65 20.37
N GLY A 161 0.29 21.98 19.17
CA GLY A 161 1.62 22.55 18.95
C GLY A 161 1.78 23.91 19.61
N ALA A 162 0.77 24.77 19.52
CA ALA A 162 0.77 26.06 20.21
C ALA A 162 0.78 25.89 21.74
N MET A 163 0.02 24.92 22.28
CA MET A 163 0.05 24.59 23.71
C MET A 163 1.42 24.08 24.14
N ASN A 164 2.03 23.19 23.35
CA ASN A 164 3.36 22.62 23.58
C ASN A 164 4.44 23.70 23.69
N VAL A 165 4.38 24.70 22.79
CA VAL A 165 5.37 25.77 22.73
C VAL A 165 5.12 26.88 23.77
N LEU A 166 3.85 27.23 24.01
CA LEU A 166 3.50 28.45 24.76
C LEU A 166 3.09 28.20 26.21
N LEU A 167 2.60 27.01 26.55
CA LEU A 167 1.97 26.74 27.85
C LEU A 167 2.70 25.66 28.65
N PHE A 168 2.83 24.45 28.10
CA PHE A 168 3.44 23.30 28.77
C PHE A 168 3.70 22.17 27.78
N ASP A 169 4.63 21.28 28.12
CA ASP A 169 4.99 20.11 27.31
C ASP A 169 3.79 19.16 27.10
N VAL A 170 3.48 18.87 25.84
CA VAL A 170 2.38 18.02 25.40
C VAL A 170 2.96 16.75 24.81
N ASP A 171 2.71 15.62 25.47
CA ASP A 171 3.17 14.30 25.02
C ASP A 171 2.71 14.00 23.57
N GLY A 172 3.61 13.45 22.77
CA GLY A 172 3.37 13.12 21.36
C GLY A 172 2.18 12.17 21.14
N LYS A 173 1.88 11.28 22.09
CA LYS A 173 0.72 10.37 22.03
C LYS A 173 -0.60 11.11 21.99
N VAL A 174 -0.68 12.33 22.56
CA VAL A 174 -1.90 13.15 22.51
C VAL A 174 -2.28 13.48 21.07
N TYR A 175 -1.30 13.71 20.19
CA TYR A 175 -1.55 13.91 18.75
C TYR A 175 -2.18 12.67 18.13
N THR A 176 -1.64 11.48 18.43
CA THR A 176 -2.16 10.20 17.94
C THR A 176 -3.56 9.91 18.47
N HIS A 177 -3.86 10.23 19.73
CA HIS A 177 -5.20 10.09 20.30
C HIS A 177 -6.22 11.02 19.64
N VAL A 178 -5.84 12.26 19.36
CA VAL A 178 -6.69 13.21 18.62
C VAL A 178 -6.98 12.68 17.22
N PHE A 179 -5.95 12.23 16.50
CA PHE A 179 -6.15 11.63 15.18
C PHE A 179 -7.02 10.38 15.23
N ASN A 180 -6.83 9.50 16.21
CA ASN A 180 -7.66 8.32 16.42
C ASN A 180 -9.14 8.72 16.54
N VAL A 181 -9.52 9.60 17.48
CA VAL A 181 -10.91 10.05 17.64
C VAL A 181 -11.47 10.65 16.35
N VAL A 182 -10.67 11.45 15.64
CA VAL A 182 -11.10 12.09 14.39
C VAL A 182 -11.28 11.08 13.27
N ALA A 183 -10.37 10.11 13.12
CA ALA A 183 -10.35 9.13 12.04
C ALA A 183 -11.30 7.94 12.28
N SER A 184 -11.37 7.41 13.51
CA SER A 184 -12.16 6.24 13.85
C SER A 184 -13.60 6.56 14.20
N LEU A 185 -13.91 7.73 14.78
CA LEU A 185 -15.26 8.07 15.22
C LEU A 185 -15.89 9.17 14.36
N PHE A 186 -15.23 10.33 14.27
CA PHE A 186 -15.81 11.48 13.56
C PHE A 186 -15.96 11.22 12.06
N ALA A 187 -14.89 10.79 11.37
CA ALA A 187 -14.90 10.65 9.91
C ALA A 187 -15.99 9.67 9.41
N PRO A 188 -16.12 8.44 9.97
CA PRO A 188 -17.13 7.49 9.51
C PRO A 188 -18.56 7.95 9.81
N LEU A 189 -18.81 8.53 10.99
CA LEU A 189 -20.13 9.09 11.33
C LEU A 189 -20.50 10.26 10.44
N PHE A 190 -19.53 11.14 10.15
CA PHE A 190 -19.74 12.28 9.28
C PHE A 190 -20.01 11.82 7.84
N PHE A 191 -19.28 10.83 7.33
CA PHE A 191 -19.56 10.19 6.05
C PHE A 191 -20.99 9.61 6.00
N LEU A 192 -21.38 8.84 7.01
CA LEU A 192 -22.71 8.23 7.08
C LEU A 192 -23.83 9.28 7.18
N SER A 193 -23.56 10.46 7.73
CA SER A 193 -24.53 11.56 7.79
C SER A 193 -24.94 12.10 6.42
N PHE A 194 -24.09 11.94 5.39
CA PHE A 194 -24.40 12.31 4.02
C PHE A 194 -25.14 11.24 3.23
N THR A 195 -25.36 10.05 3.82
CA THR A 195 -26.09 8.98 3.16
C THR A 195 -27.56 9.38 2.96
N PRO A 196 -28.07 9.44 1.72
CA PRO A 196 -29.46 9.78 1.49
C PRO A 196 -30.38 8.78 2.19
N PRO A 197 -31.53 9.21 2.73
CA PRO A 197 -32.54 8.30 3.25
C PRO A 197 -33.33 7.74 2.06
N PHE A 198 -32.73 6.82 1.30
CA PHE A 198 -33.35 6.19 0.15
C PHE A 198 -34.73 5.62 0.51
N LEU A 199 -35.66 5.66 -0.45
CA LEU A 199 -36.99 5.08 -0.27
C LEU A 199 -36.87 3.55 -0.21
N GLY A 200 -37.47 2.94 0.81
CA GLY A 200 -37.55 1.50 0.95
C GLY A 200 -38.94 1.02 1.36
N LYS A 201 -39.06 -0.26 1.74
CA LYS A 201 -40.36 -0.85 2.11
C LYS A 201 -41.02 -0.15 3.30
N LYS A 202 -40.23 0.27 4.29
CA LYS A 202 -40.69 1.09 5.43
C LYS A 202 -41.36 2.41 5.06
N ASP A 203 -41.14 2.88 3.82
CA ASP A 203 -41.62 4.17 3.33
C ASP A 203 -42.85 4.04 2.41
N ALA A 204 -43.40 2.83 2.26
CA ALA A 204 -44.56 2.55 1.42
C ALA A 204 -45.82 3.31 1.89
N ASP A 205 -46.00 3.42 3.20
CA ASP A 205 -47.16 4.02 3.86
C ASP A 205 -47.02 5.54 4.08
N LEU A 206 -45.91 6.15 3.65
CA LEU A 206 -45.74 7.61 3.72
C LEU A 206 -46.78 8.31 2.85
N SER A 207 -47.32 9.42 3.36
CA SER A 207 -48.17 10.32 2.58
C SER A 207 -47.43 10.80 1.33
N GLU A 208 -48.15 11.05 0.22
CA GLU A 208 -47.57 11.58 -1.02
C GLU A 208 -46.74 12.85 -0.78
N LYS A 209 -47.13 13.71 0.17
CA LYS A 209 -46.36 14.90 0.56
C LYS A 209 -45.03 14.54 1.22
N GLN A 210 -44.99 13.49 2.03
CA GLN A 210 -43.76 13.00 2.68
C GLN A 210 -42.85 12.27 1.69
N LYS A 211 -43.42 11.49 0.77
CA LYS A 211 -42.69 10.87 -0.35
C LYS A 211 -42.06 11.93 -1.25
N ALA A 212 -42.80 12.98 -1.60
CA ALA A 212 -42.29 14.11 -2.38
C ALA A 212 -41.14 14.84 -1.67
N ALA A 213 -41.29 15.17 -0.38
CA ALA A 213 -40.24 15.81 0.41
C ALA A 213 -38.97 14.94 0.51
N ARG A 214 -39.13 13.61 0.61
CA ARG A 214 -38.00 12.68 0.68
C ARG A 214 -37.33 12.47 -0.67
N LYS A 215 -38.11 12.40 -1.74
CA LYS A 215 -37.61 12.39 -3.11
C LYS A 215 -36.78 13.64 -3.40
N GLN A 216 -37.27 14.82 -2.99
CA GLN A 216 -36.50 16.07 -3.10
C GLN A 216 -35.15 15.97 -2.38
N ARG A 217 -35.10 15.45 -1.14
CA ARG A 217 -33.82 15.27 -0.43
C ARG A 217 -32.87 14.28 -1.11
N ILE A 218 -33.42 13.21 -1.68
CA ILE A 218 -32.64 12.25 -2.47
C ILE A 218 -32.08 12.95 -3.70
N ASP A 219 -32.91 13.69 -4.44
CA ASP A 219 -32.50 14.44 -5.63
C ASP A 219 -31.42 15.49 -5.27
N GLU A 220 -31.55 16.23 -4.17
CA GLU A 220 -30.52 17.18 -3.69
C GLU A 220 -29.19 16.51 -3.35
N ALA A 221 -29.22 15.26 -2.87
CA ALA A 221 -28.02 14.50 -2.52
C ALA A 221 -27.38 13.77 -3.72
N THR A 222 -28.19 13.42 -4.73
CA THR A 222 -27.76 12.70 -5.94
C THR A 222 -27.61 13.60 -7.17
N THR A 223 -27.90 14.90 -7.06
CA THR A 223 -27.63 15.87 -8.12
C THR A 223 -26.19 16.34 -8.08
N VAL A 224 -25.59 16.48 -9.27
CA VAL A 224 -24.24 16.99 -9.43
C VAL A 224 -24.23 18.47 -9.07
N SER A 225 -23.37 18.89 -8.14
CA SER A 225 -23.18 20.30 -7.83
C SER A 225 -22.58 21.04 -9.03
N ASN A 226 -22.85 22.35 -9.18
CA ASN A 226 -22.32 23.13 -10.30
C ASN A 226 -20.78 23.05 -10.39
N MET A 227 -20.09 23.12 -9.26
CA MET A 227 -18.63 22.98 -9.21
C MET A 227 -18.16 21.61 -9.69
N LEU A 228 -18.80 20.53 -9.23
CA LEU A 228 -18.46 19.17 -9.65
C LEU A 228 -18.80 18.93 -11.13
N ASN A 229 -19.89 19.52 -11.63
CA ASN A 229 -20.25 19.46 -13.04
C ASN A 229 -19.17 20.09 -13.92
N ILE A 230 -18.64 21.25 -13.52
CA ILE A 230 -17.55 21.94 -14.22
C ILE A 230 -16.28 21.09 -14.17
N LEU A 231 -15.87 20.66 -12.98
CA LEU A 231 -14.67 19.85 -12.78
C LEU A 231 -14.71 18.57 -13.64
N LEU A 232 -15.82 17.83 -13.59
CA LEU A 232 -15.94 16.58 -14.33
C LEU A 232 -16.00 16.82 -15.85
N SER A 233 -16.82 17.78 -16.30
CA SER A 233 -17.04 18.00 -17.75
C SER A 233 -15.86 18.64 -18.47
N TYR A 234 -15.10 19.51 -17.79
CA TYR A 234 -14.06 20.32 -18.42
C TYR A 234 -12.64 19.96 -18.00
N VAL A 235 -12.45 19.17 -16.94
CA VAL A 235 -11.11 18.73 -16.49
C VAL A 235 -10.99 17.22 -16.57
N VAL A 236 -11.79 16.48 -15.78
CA VAL A 236 -11.62 15.03 -15.64
C VAL A 236 -11.91 14.29 -16.94
N ILE A 237 -13.04 14.56 -17.59
CA ILE A 237 -13.43 13.86 -18.82
C ILE A 237 -12.46 14.16 -19.97
N PRO A 238 -12.07 15.43 -20.26
CA PRO A 238 -11.07 15.70 -21.28
C PRO A 238 -9.71 15.07 -20.99
N LEU A 239 -9.22 15.14 -19.74
CA LEU A 239 -7.94 14.55 -19.35
C LEU A 239 -7.94 13.03 -19.52
N SER A 240 -9.01 12.38 -19.05
CA SER A 240 -9.24 10.94 -19.22
C SER A 240 -9.25 10.55 -20.69
N ALA A 241 -9.96 11.30 -21.54
CA ALA A 241 -10.00 11.04 -22.98
C ALA A 241 -8.63 11.19 -23.67
N VAL A 242 -7.85 12.21 -23.30
CA VAL A 242 -6.48 12.38 -23.82
C VAL A 242 -5.59 11.22 -23.38
N PHE A 243 -5.69 10.81 -22.11
CA PHE A 243 -4.95 9.66 -21.60
C PHE A 243 -5.33 8.36 -22.32
N THR A 244 -6.63 8.11 -22.55
CA THR A 244 -7.11 6.99 -23.39
C THR A 244 -6.47 7.01 -24.78
N ILE A 245 -6.39 8.18 -25.43
CA ILE A 245 -5.81 8.30 -26.77
C ILE A 245 -4.32 7.96 -26.74
N ILE A 246 -3.56 8.54 -25.81
CA ILE A 246 -2.12 8.26 -25.65
C ILE A 246 -1.89 6.77 -25.43
N LEU A 247 -2.65 6.17 -24.51
CA LEU A 247 -2.55 4.76 -24.18
C LEU A 247 -2.89 3.87 -25.38
N PHE A 248 -3.98 4.18 -26.09
CA PHE A 248 -4.39 3.44 -27.27
C PHE A 248 -3.36 3.51 -28.39
N VAL A 249 -2.79 4.68 -28.65
CA VAL A 249 -1.70 4.86 -29.63
C VAL A 249 -0.46 4.08 -29.20
N TYR A 250 -0.07 4.17 -27.93
CA TYR A 250 1.06 3.42 -27.39
C TYR A 250 0.89 1.91 -27.58
N LEU A 251 -0.29 1.38 -27.29
CA LEU A 251 -0.60 -0.03 -27.48
C LEU A 251 -0.48 -0.43 -28.95
N LEU A 252 -1.03 0.35 -29.87
CA LEU A 252 -0.93 0.08 -31.31
C LEU A 252 0.51 0.09 -31.82
N LEU A 253 1.35 1.01 -31.33
CA LEU A 253 2.75 1.11 -31.73
C LEU A 253 3.58 -0.07 -31.21
N ASN A 254 3.27 -0.57 -30.00
CA ASN A 254 4.09 -1.58 -29.32
C ASN A 254 3.54 -3.00 -29.41
N ILE A 255 2.38 -3.22 -30.02
CA ILE A 255 1.70 -4.53 -30.10
C ILE A 255 2.54 -5.64 -30.76
N ARG A 256 3.56 -5.30 -31.55
CA ARG A 256 4.46 -6.27 -32.21
C ARG A 256 5.78 -6.51 -31.48
N GLY A 257 6.02 -5.84 -30.35
CA GLY A 257 7.33 -5.81 -29.70
C GLY A 257 7.23 -5.90 -28.18
N SER A 258 7.85 -4.93 -27.51
CA SER A 258 8.07 -4.92 -26.05
C SER A 258 6.81 -4.90 -25.19
N PHE A 259 5.63 -4.60 -25.75
CA PHE A 259 4.37 -4.60 -25.00
C PHE A 259 4.14 -5.90 -24.21
N TRP A 260 4.50 -7.04 -24.81
CA TRP A 260 4.26 -8.36 -24.22
C TRP A 260 5.24 -8.73 -23.11
N THR A 261 6.43 -8.12 -23.11
CA THR A 261 7.52 -8.44 -22.17
C THR A 261 7.65 -7.40 -21.05
N ASP A 262 7.22 -6.15 -21.27
CA ASP A 262 7.33 -5.09 -20.30
C ASP A 262 6.36 -5.29 -19.11
N ASN A 263 6.90 -5.35 -17.90
CA ASN A 263 6.14 -5.50 -16.66
C ASN A 263 5.58 -4.18 -16.12
N LEU A 264 6.14 -3.03 -16.52
CA LEU A 264 5.73 -1.71 -16.02
C LEU A 264 4.37 -1.27 -16.58
N LEU A 265 3.97 -1.82 -17.72
CA LEU A 265 2.70 -1.49 -18.38
C LEU A 265 1.49 -2.07 -17.67
N GLU A 266 1.63 -3.18 -16.96
CA GLU A 266 0.52 -3.91 -16.36
C GLU A 266 -0.20 -3.07 -15.27
N PRO A 267 0.49 -2.48 -14.27
CA PRO A 267 -0.14 -1.57 -13.30
C PRO A 267 -0.78 -0.32 -13.93
N MET A 268 -0.16 0.22 -14.99
CA MET A 268 -0.69 1.40 -15.69
C MET A 268 -2.03 1.09 -16.38
N LEU A 269 -2.13 -0.06 -17.05
CA LEU A 269 -3.35 -0.49 -17.74
C LEU A 269 -4.49 -0.84 -16.76
N VAL A 270 -4.15 -1.45 -15.61
CA VAL A 270 -5.12 -1.69 -14.54
C VAL A 270 -5.65 -0.38 -13.98
N SER A 271 -4.74 0.58 -13.70
CA SER A 271 -5.11 1.91 -13.19
C SER A 271 -6.00 2.68 -14.16
N TYR A 272 -5.68 2.61 -15.46
CA TYR A 272 -6.51 3.16 -16.53
C TYR A 272 -7.94 2.59 -16.52
N ALA A 273 -8.08 1.27 -16.37
CA ALA A 273 -9.38 0.63 -16.35
C ALA A 273 -10.20 1.02 -15.12
N ILE A 274 -9.58 1.10 -13.93
CA ILE A 274 -10.22 1.61 -12.71
C ILE A 274 -10.71 3.04 -12.93
N GLU A 275 -9.82 3.93 -13.38
CA GLU A 275 -10.12 5.33 -13.65
C GLU A 275 -11.27 5.48 -14.65
N THR A 276 -11.22 4.75 -15.77
CA THR A 276 -12.25 4.76 -16.80
C THR A 276 -13.63 4.35 -16.26
N ILE A 277 -13.70 3.29 -15.44
CA ILE A 277 -14.94 2.82 -14.82
C ILE A 277 -15.50 3.88 -13.86
N LEU A 278 -14.65 4.49 -13.02
CA LEU A 278 -15.06 5.53 -12.08
C LEU A 278 -15.57 6.78 -12.82
N VAL A 279 -14.82 7.27 -13.82
CA VAL A 279 -15.19 8.44 -14.63
C VAL A 279 -16.48 8.16 -15.41
N TYR A 280 -16.68 6.95 -15.93
CA TYR A 280 -17.93 6.57 -16.59
C TYR A 280 -19.13 6.67 -15.64
N LEU A 281 -19.03 6.11 -14.43
CA LEU A 281 -20.10 6.19 -13.43
C LEU A 281 -20.41 7.63 -13.04
N LEU A 282 -19.41 8.49 -12.91
CA LEU A 282 -19.61 9.92 -12.66
C LEU A 282 -20.26 10.62 -13.86
N ALA A 283 -19.78 10.34 -15.07
CA ALA A 283 -20.29 10.91 -16.31
C ALA A 283 -21.77 10.57 -16.55
N CYS A 284 -22.28 9.43 -16.07
CA CYS A 284 -23.71 9.09 -16.12
C CYS A 284 -24.62 10.12 -15.44
N ASN A 285 -24.10 10.91 -14.50
CA ASN A 285 -24.87 11.93 -13.79
C ASN A 285 -24.85 13.31 -14.49
N LEU A 286 -24.11 13.46 -15.59
CA LEU A 286 -23.91 14.72 -16.30
C LEU A 286 -24.74 14.78 -17.60
N GLN A 287 -25.21 15.96 -17.96
CA GLN A 287 -25.96 16.19 -19.20
C GLN A 287 -25.16 16.89 -20.30
N THR A 288 -23.85 17.11 -20.09
CA THR A 288 -23.00 17.85 -21.02
C THR A 288 -22.65 17.04 -22.28
N PRO A 289 -22.39 17.70 -23.43
CA PRO A 289 -21.98 17.01 -24.66
C PRO A 289 -20.72 16.15 -24.48
N ALA A 290 -19.74 16.64 -23.71
CA ALA A 290 -18.51 15.91 -23.40
C ALA A 290 -18.81 14.60 -22.64
N ALA A 291 -19.69 14.65 -21.63
CA ALA A 291 -20.11 13.45 -20.91
C ALA A 291 -20.89 12.47 -21.79
N ASN A 292 -21.77 12.98 -22.66
CA ASN A 292 -22.50 12.14 -23.61
C ASN A 292 -21.53 11.41 -24.57
N TRP A 293 -20.52 12.12 -25.08
CA TRP A 293 -19.48 11.55 -25.93
C TRP A 293 -18.66 10.50 -25.18
N TYR A 294 -18.24 10.81 -23.95
CA TYR A 294 -17.45 9.90 -23.12
C TYR A 294 -18.18 8.58 -22.87
N ARG A 295 -19.45 8.65 -22.42
CA ARG A 295 -20.28 7.46 -22.15
C ARG A 295 -20.50 6.59 -23.38
N LYS A 296 -20.52 7.18 -24.57
CA LYS A 296 -20.75 6.44 -25.82
C LYS A 296 -19.51 5.73 -26.33
N ASN A 297 -18.34 6.38 -26.24
CA ASN A 297 -17.15 5.90 -26.96
C ASN A 297 -16.14 5.20 -26.06
N ILE A 298 -15.89 5.72 -24.86
CA ILE A 298 -14.80 5.24 -23.99
C ILE A 298 -15.02 3.81 -23.50
N PRO A 299 -16.23 3.37 -23.08
CA PRO A 299 -16.44 1.97 -22.72
C PRO A 299 -16.10 0.96 -23.83
N THR A 300 -16.36 1.33 -25.09
CA THR A 300 -16.02 0.50 -26.25
C THR A 300 -14.51 0.41 -26.47
N ILE A 301 -13.77 1.48 -26.19
CA ILE A 301 -12.29 1.54 -26.28
C ILE A 301 -11.64 0.82 -25.09
N LEU A 302 -12.27 0.85 -23.91
CA LEU A 302 -11.80 0.13 -22.71
C LEU A 302 -11.66 -1.37 -22.98
N ILE A 303 -12.63 -1.98 -23.66
CA ILE A 303 -12.66 -3.44 -23.90
C ILE A 303 -11.38 -3.97 -24.57
N PRO A 304 -10.97 -3.51 -25.78
CA PRO A 304 -9.77 -4.03 -26.42
C PRO A 304 -8.50 -3.74 -25.61
N ILE A 305 -8.42 -2.60 -24.91
CA ILE A 305 -7.26 -2.25 -24.07
C ILE A 305 -7.10 -3.27 -22.92
N VAL A 306 -8.20 -3.54 -22.20
CA VAL A 306 -8.19 -4.48 -21.07
C VAL A 306 -7.97 -5.92 -21.57
N LEU A 307 -8.53 -6.29 -22.73
CA LEU A 307 -8.27 -7.60 -23.32
C LEU A 307 -6.79 -7.82 -23.63
N LEU A 308 -6.12 -6.83 -24.25
CA LEU A 308 -4.68 -6.90 -24.52
C LEU A 308 -3.88 -7.03 -23.22
N GLN A 309 -4.22 -6.25 -22.19
CA GLN A 309 -3.61 -6.34 -20.87
C GLN A 309 -3.80 -7.74 -20.24
N THR A 310 -5.02 -8.28 -20.31
CA THR A 310 -5.34 -9.59 -19.73
C THR A 310 -4.58 -10.70 -20.46
N ILE A 311 -4.52 -10.65 -21.79
CA ILE A 311 -3.74 -11.61 -22.59
C ILE A 311 -2.25 -11.51 -22.25
N ALA A 312 -1.70 -10.30 -22.14
CA ALA A 312 -0.30 -10.11 -21.77
C ALA A 312 0.01 -10.71 -20.39
N SER A 313 -0.88 -10.55 -19.41
CA SER A 313 -0.73 -11.19 -18.10
C SER A 313 -0.84 -12.72 -18.17
N ILE A 314 -1.71 -13.27 -19.02
CA ILE A 314 -1.85 -14.72 -19.20
C ILE A 314 -0.58 -15.33 -19.83
N LEU A 315 0.00 -14.67 -20.84
CA LEU A 315 1.21 -15.17 -21.50
C LEU A 315 2.41 -15.29 -20.54
N LYS A 316 2.51 -14.38 -19.56
CA LYS A 316 3.55 -14.39 -18.53
C LYS A 316 3.40 -15.50 -17.48
N ILE A 317 2.25 -16.18 -17.42
CA ILE A 317 2.06 -17.34 -16.53
C ILE A 317 3.07 -18.44 -16.88
N ASN A 318 3.44 -18.59 -18.16
CA ASN A 318 4.41 -19.61 -18.57
C ASN A 318 5.80 -19.38 -17.96
N GLU A 319 6.18 -18.12 -17.72
CA GLU A 319 7.52 -17.76 -17.20
C GLU A 319 7.54 -17.74 -15.66
N LEU A 320 6.49 -17.21 -15.04
CA LEU A 320 6.46 -16.91 -13.59
C LEU A 320 5.48 -17.80 -12.80
N GLY A 321 4.69 -18.62 -13.49
CA GLY A 321 3.58 -19.33 -12.87
C GLY A 321 2.45 -18.37 -12.51
N VAL A 322 1.43 -18.91 -11.86
CA VAL A 322 0.33 -18.12 -11.32
C VAL A 322 0.72 -17.61 -9.94
N THR A 323 0.86 -16.30 -9.80
CA THR A 323 1.02 -15.61 -8.51
C THR A 323 -0.31 -14.98 -8.10
N HIS A 324 -0.50 -14.69 -6.81
CA HIS A 324 -1.71 -14.03 -6.31
C HIS A 324 -1.92 -12.68 -7.02
N GLY A 325 -0.86 -11.89 -7.23
CA GLY A 325 -0.91 -10.62 -7.96
C GLY A 325 -1.45 -10.78 -9.39
N ARG A 326 -0.90 -11.74 -10.16
CA ARG A 326 -1.37 -12.03 -11.52
C ARG A 326 -2.81 -12.53 -11.55
N TYR A 327 -3.20 -13.33 -10.57
CA TYR A 327 -4.59 -13.77 -10.43
C TYR A 327 -5.53 -12.57 -10.29
N TYR A 328 -5.22 -11.62 -9.39
CA TYR A 328 -6.03 -10.41 -9.21
C TYR A 328 -6.11 -9.57 -10.49
N VAL A 329 -4.99 -9.42 -11.20
CA VAL A 329 -4.94 -8.66 -12.45
C VAL A 329 -5.81 -9.31 -13.54
N ILE A 330 -5.76 -10.64 -13.69
CA ILE A 330 -6.56 -11.38 -14.68
C ILE A 330 -8.06 -11.33 -14.32
N LEU A 331 -8.39 -11.55 -13.05
CA LEU A 331 -9.78 -11.50 -12.57
C LEU A 331 -10.36 -10.09 -12.71
N PHE A 332 -9.57 -9.06 -12.42
CA PHE A 332 -9.94 -7.66 -12.65
C PHE A 332 -10.09 -7.36 -14.14
N GLY A 333 -9.21 -7.89 -15.00
CA GLY A 333 -9.33 -7.78 -16.46
C GLY A 333 -10.65 -8.37 -16.97
N PHE A 334 -11.01 -9.57 -16.52
CA PHE A 334 -12.33 -10.17 -16.80
C PHE A 334 -13.48 -9.25 -16.33
N PHE A 335 -13.42 -8.78 -15.08
CA PHE A 335 -14.41 -7.85 -14.54
C PHE A 335 -14.56 -6.58 -15.40
N ALA A 336 -13.44 -5.95 -15.77
CA ALA A 336 -13.42 -4.70 -16.51
C ALA A 336 -13.90 -4.86 -17.96
N VAL A 337 -13.63 -6.00 -18.61
CA VAL A 337 -14.21 -6.32 -19.93
C VAL A 337 -15.73 -6.43 -19.83
N VAL A 338 -16.25 -7.18 -18.87
CA VAL A 338 -17.70 -7.34 -18.68
C VAL A 338 -18.35 -6.01 -18.28
N ALA A 339 -17.69 -5.20 -17.44
CA ALA A 339 -18.14 -3.84 -17.12
C ALA A 339 -18.20 -2.96 -18.37
N GLY A 340 -17.18 -3.00 -19.22
CA GLY A 340 -17.15 -2.30 -20.51
C GLY A 340 -18.30 -2.73 -21.44
N LEU A 341 -18.60 -4.03 -21.50
CA LEU A 341 -19.75 -4.55 -22.26
C LEU A 341 -21.08 -4.04 -21.68
N ILE A 342 -21.26 -4.08 -20.36
CA ILE A 342 -22.46 -3.57 -19.69
C ILE A 342 -22.64 -2.08 -20.01
N PHE A 343 -21.57 -1.29 -19.92
CA PHE A 343 -21.61 0.15 -20.20
C PHE A 343 -21.86 0.48 -21.67
N SER A 344 -21.38 -0.36 -22.59
CA SER A 344 -21.55 -0.15 -24.03
C SER A 344 -22.96 -0.51 -24.52
N PHE A 345 -23.57 -1.57 -23.95
CA PHE A 345 -24.82 -2.14 -24.48
C PHE A 345 -26.05 -1.93 -23.60
N LEU A 346 -25.89 -1.70 -22.29
CA LEU A 346 -27.01 -1.52 -21.37
C LEU A 346 -27.19 -0.04 -21.00
N PRO A 347 -28.42 0.41 -20.74
CA PRO A 347 -28.66 1.79 -20.37
C PRO A 347 -28.12 2.09 -18.95
N PRO A 348 -27.73 3.34 -18.62
CA PRO A 348 -27.08 3.70 -17.35
C PRO A 348 -27.83 3.29 -16.08
N GLN A 349 -29.15 3.08 -16.15
CA GLN A 349 -29.98 2.58 -15.05
C GLN A 349 -29.62 1.14 -14.65
N LYS A 350 -29.00 0.38 -15.55
CA LYS A 350 -28.57 -1.01 -15.34
C LYS A 350 -27.13 -1.13 -14.80
N ASN A 351 -26.43 -0.01 -14.55
CA ASN A 351 -25.07 0.00 -14.00
C ASN A 351 -24.93 -0.75 -12.66
N GLY A 352 -26.04 -1.01 -11.94
CA GLY A 352 -26.02 -1.84 -10.73
C GLY A 352 -25.55 -3.29 -10.97
N TRP A 353 -25.61 -3.80 -12.21
CA TRP A 353 -25.03 -5.11 -12.54
C TRP A 353 -23.50 -5.14 -12.43
N VAL A 354 -22.83 -4.01 -12.66
CA VAL A 354 -21.37 -3.91 -12.50
C VAL A 354 -20.99 -4.06 -11.03
N ALA A 355 -21.74 -3.45 -10.11
CA ALA A 355 -21.53 -3.63 -8.69
C ALA A 355 -21.76 -5.09 -8.25
N ALA A 356 -22.83 -5.73 -8.73
CA ALA A 356 -23.10 -7.13 -8.45
C ALA A 356 -21.97 -8.05 -8.95
N LEU A 357 -21.47 -7.81 -10.17
CA LEU A 357 -20.33 -8.56 -10.71
C LEU A 357 -19.07 -8.35 -9.87
N LEU A 358 -18.79 -7.12 -9.46
CA LEU A 358 -17.63 -6.80 -8.62
C LEU A 358 -17.68 -7.53 -7.27
N LEU A 359 -18.85 -7.64 -6.66
CA LEU A 359 -19.06 -8.42 -5.42
C LEU A 359 -18.80 -9.91 -5.64
N ILE A 360 -19.25 -10.47 -6.78
CA ILE A 360 -19.01 -11.87 -7.14
C ILE A 360 -17.52 -12.12 -7.35
N CYS A 361 -16.83 -11.27 -8.13
CA CYS A 361 -15.37 -11.36 -8.33
C CYS A 361 -14.61 -11.23 -7.00
N SER A 362 -15.02 -10.29 -6.13
CA SER A 362 -14.43 -10.14 -4.80
C SER A 362 -14.55 -11.41 -3.97
N ALA A 363 -15.74 -12.04 -3.95
CA ALA A 363 -15.96 -13.30 -3.25
C ALA A 363 -15.10 -14.44 -3.83
N ILE A 364 -15.06 -14.60 -5.16
CA ILE A 364 -14.22 -15.59 -5.84
C ILE A 364 -12.75 -15.42 -5.47
N SER A 365 -12.26 -14.18 -5.38
CA SER A 365 -10.85 -13.90 -5.12
C SER A 365 -10.34 -14.30 -3.74
N ILE A 366 -11.23 -14.54 -2.77
CA ILE A 366 -10.88 -14.85 -1.37
C ILE A 366 -11.47 -16.16 -0.83
N MET A 367 -12.32 -16.85 -1.59
CA MET A 367 -12.97 -18.11 -1.17
C MET A 367 -12.24 -19.36 -1.70
N PRO A 368 -11.56 -20.13 -0.84
CA PRO A 368 -10.98 -21.41 -1.24
C PRO A 368 -12.03 -22.39 -1.76
N PRO A 369 -11.69 -23.29 -2.71
CA PRO A 369 -10.34 -23.54 -3.24
C PRO A 369 -9.96 -22.71 -4.48
N ILE A 370 -10.82 -21.80 -4.92
CA ILE A 370 -10.65 -21.07 -6.19
C ILE A 370 -10.00 -19.69 -6.02
N ASP A 371 -9.71 -19.29 -4.79
CA ASP A 371 -9.15 -17.98 -4.45
C ASP A 371 -7.72 -17.78 -4.96
N ALA A 372 -7.29 -16.51 -4.93
CA ALA A 372 -5.98 -16.12 -5.44
C ALA A 372 -4.82 -16.86 -4.74
N PHE A 373 -4.94 -17.16 -3.45
CA PHE A 373 -3.88 -17.77 -2.66
C PHE A 373 -3.85 -19.28 -2.85
N THR A 374 -4.99 -19.97 -2.78
CA THR A 374 -5.03 -21.42 -3.04
C THR A 374 -4.59 -21.76 -4.46
N VAL A 375 -5.04 -21.02 -5.47
CA VAL A 375 -4.67 -21.28 -6.88
C VAL A 375 -3.19 -21.03 -7.10
N SER A 376 -2.64 -19.93 -6.58
CA SER A 376 -1.22 -19.61 -6.74
C SER A 376 -0.32 -20.57 -5.98
N ARG A 377 -0.65 -20.94 -4.73
CA ARG A 377 0.07 -21.96 -3.96
C ARG A 377 0.14 -23.28 -4.70
N ASN A 378 -1.01 -23.80 -5.14
CA ASN A 378 -1.05 -25.10 -5.83
C ASN A 378 -0.24 -25.06 -7.14
N ASN A 379 -0.30 -23.94 -7.88
CA ASN A 379 0.47 -23.78 -9.10
C ASN A 379 1.99 -23.75 -8.83
N GLN A 380 2.43 -22.96 -7.84
CA GLN A 380 3.86 -22.82 -7.51
C GLN A 380 4.43 -24.10 -6.91
N LEU A 381 3.68 -24.78 -6.06
CA LEU A 381 4.06 -26.09 -5.52
C LEU A 381 4.20 -27.13 -6.63
N HIS A 382 3.21 -27.22 -7.53
CA HIS A 382 3.28 -28.17 -8.65
C HIS A 382 4.44 -27.86 -9.60
N ARG A 383 4.71 -26.57 -9.85
CA ARG A 383 5.83 -26.13 -10.66
C ARG A 383 7.17 -26.54 -10.04
N LEU A 384 7.35 -26.26 -8.74
CA LEU A 384 8.55 -26.66 -8.00
C LEU A 384 8.72 -28.18 -8.01
N GLU A 385 7.65 -28.93 -7.71
CA GLU A 385 7.67 -30.39 -7.66
C GLU A 385 8.01 -31.00 -9.03
N SER A 386 7.41 -30.49 -10.11
CA SER A 386 7.71 -30.95 -11.48
C SER A 386 9.16 -30.69 -11.83
N THR A 387 9.66 -29.46 -11.63
CA THR A 387 11.04 -29.11 -11.96
C THR A 387 12.06 -29.93 -11.18
N LEU A 388 11.79 -30.23 -9.90
CA LEU A 388 12.66 -31.10 -9.11
C LEU A 388 12.61 -32.56 -9.58
N LYS A 389 11.43 -33.08 -9.96
CA LYS A 389 11.29 -34.45 -10.49
C LYS A 389 11.98 -34.62 -11.84
N ASP A 390 11.78 -33.66 -12.74
CA ASP A 390 12.37 -33.67 -14.09
C ASP A 390 13.91 -33.64 -14.03
N ASN A 391 14.47 -32.98 -13.02
CA ASN A 391 15.91 -32.91 -12.76
C ASN A 391 16.44 -33.99 -11.79
N GLN A 392 15.63 -35.01 -11.47
CA GLN A 392 15.96 -36.10 -10.53
C GLN A 392 16.38 -35.63 -9.13
N MET A 393 15.94 -34.44 -8.74
CA MET A 393 16.22 -33.83 -7.44
C MET A 393 15.20 -34.21 -6.38
N LEU A 394 14.01 -34.72 -6.73
CA LEU A 394 13.01 -35.17 -5.76
C LEU A 394 12.77 -36.67 -5.91
N VAL A 395 13.37 -37.47 -5.02
CA VAL A 395 13.30 -38.93 -5.04
C VAL A 395 12.79 -39.41 -3.67
N ASP A 396 11.75 -40.25 -3.67
CA ASP A 396 11.14 -40.80 -2.45
C ASP A 396 10.77 -39.76 -1.37
N GLY A 397 10.34 -38.57 -1.81
CA GLY A 397 9.94 -37.47 -0.91
C GLY A 397 11.13 -36.76 -0.24
N LYS A 398 12.35 -36.92 -0.76
CA LYS A 398 13.54 -36.21 -0.29
C LYS A 398 14.21 -35.45 -1.43
N ILE A 399 14.66 -34.24 -1.13
CA ILE A 399 15.42 -33.42 -2.06
C ILE A 399 16.87 -33.93 -2.07
N GLN A 400 17.38 -34.25 -3.26
CA GLN A 400 18.78 -34.53 -3.53
C GLN A 400 19.40 -33.31 -4.24
N PRO A 401 20.42 -32.67 -3.64
CA PRO A 401 21.09 -31.52 -4.24
C PRO A 401 21.69 -31.86 -5.62
N ASN A 402 21.42 -31.04 -6.63
CA ASN A 402 21.97 -31.20 -7.97
C ASN A 402 22.31 -29.83 -8.58
N SER A 403 23.61 -29.54 -8.71
CA SER A 403 24.10 -28.30 -9.29
C SER A 403 24.08 -28.29 -10.83
N SER A 404 23.97 -29.48 -11.45
CA SER A 404 24.14 -29.72 -12.90
C SER A 404 22.81 -29.66 -13.66
N ILE A 405 21.94 -28.75 -13.27
CA ILE A 405 20.64 -28.50 -13.90
C ILE A 405 20.69 -27.23 -14.78
N SER A 406 19.71 -27.06 -15.67
CA SER A 406 19.64 -25.91 -16.56
C SER A 406 19.46 -24.58 -15.78
N THR A 407 19.95 -23.46 -16.32
CA THR A 407 19.76 -22.13 -15.71
C THR A 407 18.28 -21.79 -15.54
N GLN A 408 17.44 -22.19 -16.51
CA GLN A 408 15.99 -22.00 -16.47
C GLN A 408 15.33 -22.78 -15.32
N ASP A 409 15.79 -24.01 -15.04
CA ASP A 409 15.28 -24.81 -13.93
C ASP A 409 15.74 -24.25 -12.58
N LYS A 410 16.99 -23.78 -12.48
CA LYS A 410 17.48 -23.05 -11.29
C LYS A 410 16.60 -21.85 -10.99
N GLU A 411 16.31 -21.03 -12.00
CA GLU A 411 15.48 -19.84 -11.88
C GLU A 411 14.04 -20.19 -11.49
N THR A 412 13.50 -21.27 -12.05
CA THR A 412 12.16 -21.77 -11.69
C THR A 412 12.11 -22.20 -10.22
N ILE A 413 13.08 -22.96 -9.73
CA ILE A 413 13.17 -23.39 -8.33
C ILE A 413 13.27 -22.17 -7.41
N ILE A 414 14.17 -21.22 -7.70
CA ILE A 414 14.35 -19.99 -6.92
C ILE A 414 13.03 -19.22 -6.83
N LYS A 415 12.41 -18.91 -7.96
CA LYS A 415 11.16 -18.11 -8.01
C LYS A 415 9.99 -18.79 -7.30
N SER A 416 9.86 -20.11 -7.41
CA SER A 416 8.78 -20.84 -6.72
C SER A 416 9.02 -20.93 -5.21
N VAL A 417 10.26 -21.14 -4.76
CA VAL A 417 10.61 -21.12 -3.33
C VAL A 417 10.43 -19.72 -2.75
N ASP A 418 10.87 -18.68 -3.45
CA ASP A 418 10.67 -17.27 -3.06
C ASP A 418 9.21 -16.96 -2.83
N TYR A 419 8.37 -17.35 -3.78
CA TYR A 419 6.94 -17.10 -3.70
C TYR A 419 6.31 -17.84 -2.51
N LEU A 420 6.62 -19.13 -2.34
CA LEU A 420 6.08 -19.93 -1.24
C LEU A 420 6.56 -19.41 0.11
N GLN A 421 7.80 -18.92 0.21
CA GLN A 421 8.29 -18.32 1.45
C GLN A 421 7.64 -16.97 1.74
N GLN A 422 7.48 -16.10 0.74
CA GLN A 422 6.80 -14.80 0.91
C GLN A 422 5.34 -14.94 1.34
N MET A 423 4.69 -16.07 1.03
CA MET A 423 3.32 -16.36 1.42
C MET A 423 3.23 -17.18 2.72
N ASP A 424 4.34 -17.46 3.40
CA ASP A 424 4.42 -18.35 4.59
C ASP A 424 3.90 -19.78 4.34
N GLU A 425 4.05 -20.28 3.10
CA GLU A 425 3.50 -21.56 2.64
C GLU A 425 4.51 -22.72 2.66
N LEU A 426 5.78 -22.46 2.96
CA LEU A 426 6.82 -23.51 2.98
C LEU A 426 6.48 -24.65 3.97
N SER A 427 6.00 -24.29 5.17
CA SER A 427 5.68 -25.26 6.24
C SER A 427 4.51 -26.19 5.89
N THR A 428 3.75 -25.88 4.85
CA THR A 428 2.63 -26.73 4.39
C THR A 428 3.10 -27.91 3.53
N VAL A 429 4.38 -27.93 3.13
CA VAL A 429 4.95 -28.91 2.20
C VAL A 429 5.85 -29.89 2.96
N ALA A 430 5.39 -31.12 3.16
CA ALA A 430 6.06 -32.11 4.01
C ALA A 430 7.51 -32.47 3.63
N TRP A 431 7.90 -32.28 2.36
CA TRP A 431 9.23 -32.61 1.85
C TRP A 431 10.17 -31.39 1.75
N LEU A 432 9.68 -30.19 2.08
CA LEU A 432 10.40 -28.93 1.97
C LEU A 432 10.74 -28.40 3.37
N PRO A 433 11.97 -27.92 3.62
CA PRO A 433 12.31 -27.30 4.90
C PRO A 433 11.48 -26.03 5.18
N ASP A 434 11.12 -25.82 6.45
CA ASP A 434 10.29 -24.68 6.89
C ASP A 434 10.92 -23.29 6.61
N THR A 435 12.24 -23.22 6.42
CA THR A 435 12.98 -21.98 6.10
C THR A 435 14.10 -22.24 5.11
N LEU A 436 14.07 -21.54 3.97
CA LEU A 436 15.02 -21.77 2.85
C LEU A 436 15.79 -20.53 2.40
N LEU A 437 15.37 -19.30 2.77
CA LEU A 437 16.02 -18.06 2.29
C LEU A 437 17.35 -17.67 2.95
N THR A 438 17.98 -18.52 3.78
CA THR A 438 19.42 -18.29 4.05
C THR A 438 20.24 -18.90 2.92
N LYS A 439 21.20 -18.14 2.37
CA LYS A 439 22.03 -18.56 1.21
C LYS A 439 22.60 -19.97 1.39
N ASP A 440 23.02 -20.30 2.61
CA ASP A 440 23.59 -21.61 2.96
C ASP A 440 22.55 -22.72 2.94
N LYS A 441 21.39 -22.54 3.59
CA LYS A 441 20.32 -23.56 3.60
C LYS A 441 19.76 -23.82 2.20
N PHE A 442 19.63 -22.79 1.37
CA PHE A 442 19.18 -22.97 -0.01
C PHE A 442 20.18 -23.82 -0.80
N LYS A 443 21.47 -23.48 -0.71
CA LYS A 443 22.54 -24.20 -1.41
C LYS A 443 22.67 -25.63 -0.91
N ASP A 444 22.56 -25.85 0.39
CA ASP A 444 22.61 -27.19 0.99
C ASP A 444 21.42 -28.05 0.57
N THR A 445 20.24 -27.44 0.35
CA THR A 445 19.02 -28.15 -0.06
C THR A 445 19.02 -28.47 -1.56
N PHE A 446 19.36 -27.51 -2.42
CA PHE A 446 19.20 -27.65 -3.87
C PHE A 446 20.52 -27.88 -4.63
N GLY A 447 21.68 -27.63 -4.01
CA GLY A 447 23.00 -27.84 -4.61
C GLY A 447 23.52 -26.68 -5.45
N PHE A 448 22.80 -25.56 -5.52
CA PHE A 448 23.22 -24.35 -6.23
C PHE A 448 22.86 -23.09 -5.44
N SER A 449 23.53 -21.97 -5.74
CA SER A 449 23.34 -20.72 -5.00
C SER A 449 21.98 -20.07 -5.28
N TYR A 450 21.37 -19.52 -4.22
CA TYR A 450 20.14 -18.74 -4.27
C TYR A 450 20.25 -17.51 -5.19
N SER A 451 21.41 -16.85 -5.16
CA SER A 451 21.79 -15.94 -6.23
C SER A 451 22.11 -16.80 -7.44
N GLY A 452 21.19 -16.86 -8.40
CA GLY A 452 21.56 -17.29 -9.75
C GLY A 452 22.82 -16.53 -10.17
N GLU A 453 23.68 -17.17 -10.95
CA GLU A 453 24.62 -16.45 -11.81
C GLU A 453 23.79 -15.51 -12.71
N HIS A 454 23.41 -14.35 -12.17
CA HIS A 454 22.68 -13.29 -12.86
C HIS A 454 23.69 -12.65 -13.81
N THR A 455 23.92 -13.32 -14.93
CA THR A 455 24.51 -12.72 -16.11
C THR A 455 23.45 -11.83 -16.75
N GLY A 456 23.19 -10.64 -16.16
CA GLY A 456 22.33 -9.66 -16.84
C GLY A 456 21.79 -8.48 -16.04
N THR A 457 21.68 -8.54 -14.72
CA THR A 457 21.20 -7.40 -13.91
C THR A 457 22.02 -7.27 -12.63
N ALA A 458 23.00 -6.36 -12.71
CA ALA A 458 23.50 -5.51 -11.63
C ALA A 458 23.29 -6.05 -10.18
N ALA A 459 24.21 -6.90 -9.70
CA ALA A 459 24.21 -7.33 -8.31
C ALA A 459 24.41 -6.12 -7.38
N SER A 460 23.40 -5.78 -6.57
CA SER A 460 23.60 -4.84 -5.48
C SER A 460 24.20 -5.57 -4.27
N GLN A 461 25.38 -5.15 -3.81
CA GLN A 461 25.97 -5.63 -2.56
C GLN A 461 25.60 -4.65 -1.44
N GLN A 462 24.91 -5.13 -0.41
CA GLN A 462 24.54 -4.32 0.75
C GLN A 462 24.99 -4.99 2.03
N VAL A 463 25.63 -4.20 2.90
CA VAL A 463 26.02 -4.60 4.25
C VAL A 463 25.65 -3.46 5.21
N TYR A 464 25.03 -3.78 6.35
CA TYR A 464 24.65 -2.79 7.36
C TYR A 464 25.02 -3.23 8.78
N LEU A 465 25.23 -2.29 9.68
CA LEU A 465 25.48 -2.56 11.09
C LEU A 465 24.20 -3.07 11.76
N ASN A 466 24.24 -4.26 12.38
CA ASN A 466 23.10 -4.85 13.07
C ASN A 466 22.76 -4.02 14.32
N ASN A 467 21.63 -3.30 14.29
CA ASN A 467 21.26 -2.33 15.32
C ASN A 467 20.02 -2.78 16.12
N SER A 468 20.06 -4.02 16.63
CA SER A 468 18.86 -4.73 17.08
C SER A 468 18.23 -4.25 18.38
N GLU A 469 18.69 -3.17 19.04
CA GLU A 469 17.82 -2.37 19.93
C GLU A 469 18.46 -1.08 20.47
N PHE A 470 19.74 -1.05 20.86
CA PHE A 470 20.49 0.18 21.19
C PHE A 470 22.00 -0.05 21.04
N LEU A 471 22.66 0.65 20.11
CA LEU A 471 24.11 0.54 19.89
C LEU A 471 24.86 1.62 20.69
N ALA A 472 25.72 1.19 21.62
CA ALA A 472 26.65 2.09 22.31
C ALA A 472 28.00 2.11 21.58
N ILE A 473 28.32 3.23 20.94
CA ILE A 473 29.60 3.43 20.26
C ILE A 473 30.62 3.99 21.27
N PRO A 474 31.73 3.29 21.54
CA PRO A 474 32.79 3.83 22.40
C PRO A 474 33.50 4.98 21.67
N VAL A 475 33.54 6.16 22.28
CA VAL A 475 34.20 7.36 21.74
C VAL A 475 35.48 7.74 22.50
N ASN A 476 36.06 6.79 23.25
CA ASN A 476 37.22 7.05 24.10
C ASN A 476 38.41 7.55 23.28
N GLY A 477 38.90 8.74 23.61
CA GLY A 477 40.05 9.36 22.93
C GLY A 477 39.71 10.07 21.62
N PHE A 478 38.44 10.37 21.38
CA PHE A 478 37.98 11.24 20.30
C PHE A 478 37.09 12.36 20.85
N ASP A 479 37.32 13.57 20.37
CA ASP A 479 36.59 14.76 20.82
C ASP A 479 35.28 14.98 20.06
N TYR A 480 35.19 14.47 18.83
CA TYR A 480 34.05 14.68 17.94
C TYR A 480 33.54 13.38 17.34
N VAL A 481 32.21 13.28 17.20
CA VAL A 481 31.53 12.25 16.42
C VAL A 481 30.53 12.91 15.46
N THR A 482 30.50 12.46 14.22
CA THR A 482 29.53 12.92 13.21
C THR A 482 29.03 11.74 12.37
N SER A 483 27.78 11.83 11.92
CA SER A 483 27.20 10.91 10.94
C SER A 483 27.23 11.55 9.56
N VAL A 484 27.73 10.84 8.56
CA VAL A 484 27.82 11.32 7.18
C VAL A 484 27.15 10.32 6.25
N TYR A 485 26.28 10.84 5.38
CA TYR A 485 25.66 10.09 4.29
C TYR A 485 26.25 10.56 2.96
N LEU A 486 27.02 9.68 2.31
CA LEU A 486 27.68 9.97 1.04
C LEU A 486 27.04 9.12 -0.06
N SER A 487 26.81 9.72 -1.23
CA SER A 487 26.29 9.00 -2.39
C SER A 487 27.14 9.32 -3.63
N GLN A 488 27.51 8.32 -4.41
CA GLN A 488 28.30 8.50 -5.63
C GLN A 488 27.67 7.80 -6.83
N ASP A 489 27.33 8.59 -7.87
CA ASP A 489 26.83 8.08 -9.15
C ASP A 489 28.00 7.86 -10.12
N ASN A 490 28.17 6.61 -10.57
CA ASN A 490 29.18 6.22 -11.56
C ASN A 490 29.00 7.01 -12.86
N GLY A 491 29.96 7.86 -13.21
CA GLY A 491 29.97 8.66 -14.44
C GLY A 491 29.52 10.13 -14.29
N SER A 492 29.16 10.57 -13.09
CA SER A 492 28.92 12.00 -12.80
C SER A 492 30.13 12.65 -12.13
N LYS A 493 30.48 13.89 -12.50
CA LYS A 493 31.46 14.69 -11.74
C LYS A 493 30.78 15.22 -10.49
N GLN A 494 30.87 14.49 -9.39
CA GLN A 494 30.41 14.97 -8.10
C GLN A 494 31.41 15.97 -7.49
N GLN A 495 30.85 16.93 -6.76
CA GLN A 495 31.63 17.90 -6.00
C GLN A 495 32.00 17.30 -4.64
N SER A 496 33.18 17.64 -4.13
CA SER A 496 33.61 17.23 -2.79
C SER A 496 32.68 17.85 -1.74
N GLU A 497 32.36 17.07 -0.71
CA GLU A 497 31.56 17.53 0.42
C GLU A 497 32.48 18.02 1.55
N GLU A 498 32.03 19.00 2.33
CA GLU A 498 32.82 19.60 3.41
C GLU A 498 32.04 19.64 4.71
N LEU A 499 32.65 19.13 5.78
CA LEU A 499 32.17 19.29 7.14
C LEU A 499 33.06 20.29 7.87
N HIS A 500 32.44 21.35 8.38
CA HIS A 500 33.12 22.40 9.15
C HIS A 500 32.80 22.22 10.63
N PHE A 501 33.83 22.15 11.47
CA PHE A 501 33.68 22.09 12.93
C PHE A 501 34.74 22.97 13.61
N SER A 502 34.57 23.27 14.90
CA SER A 502 35.49 24.17 15.61
C SER A 502 35.95 23.55 16.93
N SER A 503 37.25 23.66 17.19
CA SER A 503 37.92 23.30 18.45
C SER A 503 38.80 24.46 18.88
N ASP A 504 38.70 24.89 20.14
CA ASP A 504 39.50 25.99 20.72
C ASP A 504 39.59 27.24 19.82
N GLU A 505 38.43 27.76 19.39
CA GLU A 505 38.28 28.92 18.49
C GLU A 505 38.90 28.77 17.08
N THR A 506 39.44 27.59 16.76
CA THR A 506 40.00 27.24 15.45
C THR A 506 38.99 26.43 14.65
N THR A 507 38.75 26.81 13.40
CA THR A 507 37.90 26.03 12.48
C THR A 507 38.69 24.95 11.77
N TYR A 508 38.12 23.75 11.70
CA TYR A 508 38.63 22.59 10.96
C TYR A 508 37.65 22.22 9.85
N ILE A 509 38.19 21.75 8.72
CA ILE A 509 37.41 21.35 7.55
C ILE A 509 37.77 19.91 7.21
N LEU A 510 36.80 19.01 7.31
CA LEU A 510 36.92 17.66 6.76
C LEU A 510 36.33 17.63 5.36
N GLU A 511 37.20 17.48 4.37
CA GLU A 511 36.84 17.30 2.96
C GLU A 511 36.64 15.81 2.65
N MET A 512 35.54 15.52 1.96
CA MET A 512 35.16 14.18 1.51
C MET A 512 35.12 14.22 -0.02
N THR A 513 36.15 13.65 -0.64
CA THR A 513 36.35 13.73 -2.09
C THR A 513 36.00 12.39 -2.74
N PRO A 514 35.08 12.36 -3.72
CA PRO A 514 34.81 11.17 -4.51
C PRO A 514 36.09 10.66 -5.18
N ALA A 515 36.44 9.41 -4.92
CA ALA A 515 37.56 8.70 -5.50
C ALA A 515 37.07 7.62 -6.48
N THR A 516 37.98 6.80 -7.01
CA THR A 516 37.68 5.81 -8.05
C THR A 516 36.67 4.74 -7.61
N SER A 517 36.67 4.38 -6.32
CA SER A 517 35.82 3.31 -5.77
C SER A 517 34.88 3.79 -4.65
N TYR A 518 35.34 4.71 -3.80
CA TYR A 518 34.59 5.26 -2.65
C TYR A 518 34.96 6.73 -2.45
N TYR A 519 34.92 7.22 -1.21
CA TYR A 519 35.38 8.56 -0.82
C TYR A 519 36.73 8.52 -0.11
N SER A 520 37.54 9.55 -0.36
CA SER A 520 38.75 9.87 0.41
C SER A 520 38.47 11.03 1.35
N PHE A 521 39.14 11.05 2.50
CA PHE A 521 38.92 12.01 3.58
C PHE A 521 40.19 12.82 3.83
N ALA A 522 40.09 14.15 3.83
CA ALA A 522 41.21 15.04 4.10
C ALA A 522 40.81 16.11 5.13
N LEU A 523 41.56 16.19 6.23
CA LEU A 523 41.31 17.14 7.31
C LEU A 523 42.23 18.36 7.17
N TYR A 524 41.67 19.56 7.21
CA TYR A 524 42.40 20.82 7.10
C TYR A 524 42.17 21.72 8.32
N LYS A 525 43.14 22.60 8.57
CA LYS A 525 43.04 23.69 9.55
C LYS A 525 42.72 25.01 8.83
N GLU A 526 41.70 25.72 9.30
CA GLU A 526 41.25 27.06 8.90
C GLU A 526 40.80 27.22 7.43
N THR A 527 41.68 26.98 6.46
CA THR A 527 41.38 27.16 5.02
C THR A 527 42.05 26.08 4.17
N LYS A 528 41.47 25.80 3.00
CA LYS A 528 42.06 24.90 1.99
C LYS A 528 43.05 25.61 1.05
N GLU A 529 42.91 26.92 0.86
CA GLU A 529 43.78 27.68 -0.05
C GLU A 529 45.20 27.78 0.54
N ASN A 530 46.10 26.93 0.01
CA ASN A 530 47.54 26.83 0.32
C ASN A 530 47.94 26.06 1.60
N ASN A 531 47.02 25.38 2.29
CA ASN A 531 47.37 24.52 3.44
C ASN A 531 47.44 23.06 3.01
N GLN A 532 48.49 22.36 3.46
CA GLN A 532 48.52 20.90 3.39
C GLN A 532 47.51 20.31 4.39
N PRO A 533 46.84 19.21 4.04
CA PRO A 533 45.94 18.53 4.98
C PRO A 533 46.72 18.04 6.20
N LEU A 534 46.11 18.24 7.37
CA LEU A 534 46.59 17.70 8.65
C LEU A 534 46.56 16.18 8.64
N LEU A 535 45.60 15.56 7.96
CA LEU A 535 45.46 14.11 7.87
C LEU A 535 44.75 13.75 6.56
N GLU A 536 45.29 12.80 5.79
CA GLU A 536 44.64 12.21 4.62
C GLU A 536 44.37 10.73 4.89
N VAL A 537 43.16 10.27 4.55
CA VAL A 537 42.70 8.90 4.77
C VAL A 537 42.04 8.38 3.51
N ASP A 538 42.59 7.29 2.99
CA ASP A 538 41.96 6.47 1.94
C ASP A 538 41.46 5.15 2.58
N PRO A 539 40.15 5.01 2.81
CA PRO A 539 39.57 3.82 3.43
C PRO A 539 39.26 2.70 2.43
N THR A 540 39.66 2.82 1.16
CA THR A 540 39.32 1.86 0.09
C THR A 540 39.65 0.40 0.48
N GLU A 541 40.85 0.16 1.02
CA GLU A 541 41.26 -1.19 1.46
C GLU A 541 40.37 -1.72 2.59
N ALA A 542 39.96 -0.87 3.52
CA ALA A 542 39.10 -1.25 4.64
C ALA A 542 37.69 -1.60 4.17
N PHE A 543 37.13 -0.81 3.24
CA PHE A 543 35.82 -1.08 2.65
C PHE A 543 35.84 -2.32 1.75
N ASP A 544 36.89 -2.51 0.94
CA ASP A 544 37.04 -3.70 0.11
C ASP A 544 37.20 -4.96 0.95
N SER A 545 37.95 -4.89 2.05
CA SER A 545 38.05 -6.00 3.01
C SER A 545 36.70 -6.32 3.64
N LEU A 546 35.94 -5.29 4.05
CA LEU A 546 34.58 -5.42 4.59
C LEU A 546 33.59 -5.99 3.58
N LEU A 547 33.77 -5.75 2.29
CA LEU A 547 32.88 -6.32 1.27
C LEU A 547 33.32 -7.73 0.85
N ALA A 548 34.62 -8.02 0.88
CA ALA A 548 35.18 -9.32 0.53
C ALA A 548 34.94 -10.39 1.61
N SER A 549 34.87 -10.00 2.89
CA SER A 549 34.73 -10.95 4.00
C SER A 549 33.28 -11.30 4.35
N PHE A 550 32.27 -10.64 3.78
CA PHE A 550 30.88 -10.77 4.23
C PHE A 550 29.96 -11.55 3.28
N SER A 551 29.46 -12.68 3.77
CA SER A 551 28.40 -13.49 3.14
C SER A 551 26.98 -13.11 3.61
N GLU A 552 26.87 -12.46 4.78
CA GLU A 552 25.65 -11.99 5.43
C GLU A 552 25.39 -10.50 5.18
N THR A 553 24.11 -10.08 5.30
CA THR A 553 23.70 -8.68 5.08
C THR A 553 24.01 -7.75 6.26
N SER A 554 24.51 -8.27 7.39
CA SER A 554 24.73 -7.47 8.61
C SER A 554 26.12 -7.66 9.25
N MET A 555 26.64 -6.60 9.88
CA MET A 555 27.91 -6.55 10.63
C MET A 555 27.69 -6.32 12.13
N THR A 556 28.62 -6.78 12.96
CA THR A 556 28.77 -6.33 14.36
C THR A 556 29.53 -5.00 14.44
N LEU A 557 29.54 -4.36 15.61
CA LEU A 557 30.26 -3.08 15.80
C LEU A 557 31.77 -3.23 15.59
N ASP A 558 32.36 -4.32 16.09
CA ASP A 558 33.80 -4.57 15.95
C ASP A 558 34.19 -4.76 14.49
N GLU A 559 33.32 -5.39 13.70
CA GLU A 559 33.51 -5.58 12.27
C GLU A 559 33.31 -4.29 11.47
N ALA A 560 32.30 -3.49 11.82
CA ALA A 560 32.03 -2.22 11.16
C ALA A 560 33.10 -1.15 11.45
N THR A 561 33.97 -1.36 12.43
CA THR A 561 34.94 -0.38 12.90
C THR A 561 36.28 -0.54 12.20
N THR A 562 36.70 0.51 11.48
CA THR A 562 38.01 0.54 10.82
C THR A 562 39.16 0.76 11.82
N LYS A 563 40.39 0.51 11.37
CA LYS A 563 41.60 0.93 12.10
C LYS A 563 41.59 2.45 12.34
N VAL A 564 42.22 2.88 13.42
CA VAL A 564 42.43 4.32 13.68
C VAL A 564 43.51 4.83 12.73
N TYR A 565 43.16 5.85 11.94
CA TYR A 565 44.11 6.59 11.10
C TYR A 565 44.64 7.75 11.94
N GLU A 566 45.93 7.77 12.27
CA GLU A 566 46.51 8.82 13.12
C GLU A 566 47.88 9.29 12.66
N ASN A 567 48.20 10.53 12.99
CA ASN A 567 49.54 11.08 12.95
C ASN A 567 49.81 11.94 14.20
N GLU A 568 50.82 12.81 14.18
CA GLU A 568 51.15 13.68 15.31
C GLU A 568 50.11 14.79 15.58
N GLN A 569 49.23 15.09 14.62
CA GLN A 569 48.32 16.25 14.66
C GLN A 569 46.85 15.88 14.83
N ALA A 570 46.40 14.72 14.33
CA ALA A 570 45.00 14.32 14.40
C ALA A 570 44.84 12.78 14.35
N ARG A 571 43.64 12.32 14.71
CA ARG A 571 43.17 10.94 14.48
C ARG A 571 41.78 10.93 13.89
N LEU A 572 41.52 9.98 13.01
CA LEU A 572 40.22 9.68 12.42
C LEU A 572 39.95 8.19 12.53
N GLN A 573 38.76 7.82 12.98
CA GLN A 573 38.26 6.45 12.91
C GLN A 573 36.89 6.44 12.24
N ILE A 574 36.69 5.47 11.34
CA ILE A 574 35.46 5.32 10.57
C ILE A 574 34.73 4.09 11.08
N ILE A 575 33.44 4.24 11.39
CA ILE A 575 32.53 3.14 11.69
C ILE A 575 31.46 3.11 10.59
N VAL A 576 31.36 1.98 9.91
CA VAL A 576 30.47 1.80 8.77
C VAL A 576 29.08 1.43 9.26
N HIS A 577 28.12 2.36 9.16
CA HIS A 577 26.72 2.05 9.46
C HIS A 577 26.07 1.26 8.33
N SER A 578 26.28 1.67 7.07
CA SER A 578 25.89 0.86 5.92
C SER A 578 26.71 1.18 4.67
N ILE A 579 26.90 0.17 3.82
CA ILE A 579 27.45 0.29 2.47
C ILE A 579 26.45 -0.37 1.53
N ASN A 580 26.04 0.35 0.50
CA ASN A 580 25.21 -0.18 -0.58
C ASN A 580 25.86 0.13 -1.93
N LEU A 581 26.39 -0.91 -2.56
CA LEU A 581 26.95 -0.86 -3.90
C LEU A 581 25.90 -1.35 -4.89
N SER A 582 25.55 -0.50 -5.85
CA SER A 582 24.79 -0.84 -7.05
C SER A 582 25.65 -0.55 -8.27
N THR A 583 25.30 -1.09 -9.43
CA THR A 583 26.12 -0.92 -10.66
C THR A 583 26.36 0.54 -11.04
N ASP A 584 25.41 1.42 -10.72
CA ASP A 584 25.49 2.83 -11.08
C ASP A 584 25.70 3.75 -9.88
N ARG A 585 25.62 3.24 -8.63
CA ARG A 585 25.64 4.07 -7.41
C ARG A 585 26.30 3.39 -6.22
N VAL A 586 27.07 4.15 -5.47
CA VAL A 586 27.59 3.80 -4.13
C VAL A 586 26.89 4.67 -3.10
N TYR A 587 26.31 4.07 -2.06
CA TYR A 587 25.83 4.78 -0.88
C TYR A 587 26.62 4.33 0.35
N LEU A 588 27.12 5.30 1.11
CA LEU A 588 27.85 5.08 2.36
C LEU A 588 27.15 5.85 3.48
N ASP A 589 26.83 5.17 4.56
CA ASP A 589 26.40 5.78 5.81
C ASP A 589 27.45 5.46 6.88
N LEU A 590 28.10 6.50 7.41
CA LEU A 590 29.31 6.39 8.21
C LEU A 590 29.19 7.21 9.49
N TYR A 591 29.71 6.70 10.60
CA TYR A 591 30.10 7.49 11.76
C TYR A 591 31.60 7.79 11.69
N LEU A 592 31.97 9.05 11.83
CA LEU A 592 33.36 9.51 11.84
C LEU A 592 33.69 10.01 13.24
N LEU A 593 34.69 9.41 13.87
CA LEU A 593 35.23 9.81 15.17
C LEU A 593 36.53 10.58 14.94
N ILE A 594 36.61 11.82 15.42
CA ILE A 594 37.71 12.74 15.12
C ILE A 594 38.33 13.26 16.43
N ASP A 595 39.65 13.22 16.49
CA ASP A 595 40.48 13.72 17.58
C ASP A 595 41.52 14.71 17.01
N ILE A 596 41.68 15.86 17.64
CA ILE A 596 42.72 16.85 17.28
C ILE A 596 43.74 16.87 18.41
N LYS A 597 45.00 16.53 18.12
CA LYS A 597 46.05 16.32 19.14
C LYS A 597 46.74 17.60 19.60
#